data_AF-A0A1F6NTU0-F1
#
_entry.id   AF-A0A1F6NTU0-F1
#
_cell.length_a   1.000
_cell.length_b   1.000
_cell.length_c   1.000
_cell.angle_alpha   90.00
_cell.angle_beta   90.00
_cell.angle_gamma   90.00
#
_symmetry.space_group_name_H-M   'P 1'
#
loop_
_entity.id
_entity.type
_entity.pdbx_description
1 polymer ?
#
loop_
_entity_poly.entity_id
_entity_poly.type
_entity_poly.pdbx_seq_one_letter_code
_entity_poly.pdbx_strand_id
1 'polypeptide(L)'
;MLFSKKKKNKSSTFLQSIKPSRKNNFHTHSSSQQVTEYSGKVLDKKKKQVGVFSYSCDEGCSIYLTEIFNTKLIGWLEKMDLIYFLSIKDHHEVKHYDIAIVEGVITNKKDKLELEKLRAKTDILIAMGTCTITGVPSAQRNDFNEEQMAQIQDHLDKFDYLPKVLTVPEVVKVDAEVMGCPISEKKFIEIFEKYL
;
A
#
# COMPACT_ATOMS: atom_id res chain seq x y z
N MET A 1 8.94 58.49 21.64
CA MET A 1 8.09 58.20 22.81
C MET A 1 7.77 56.70 22.77
N LEU A 2 8.57 55.82 23.37
CA LEU A 2 8.55 55.43 24.80
C LEU A 2 7.13 55.16 25.29
N PHE A 3 6.75 53.89 25.47
CA PHE A 3 6.46 53.33 26.79
C PHE A 3 6.49 51.80 26.78
N SER A 4 7.48 51.28 27.50
CA SER A 4 7.63 49.92 28.01
C SER A 4 6.82 49.74 29.29
N LYS A 5 6.38 48.51 29.58
CA LYS A 5 6.31 47.88 30.93
C LYS A 5 5.99 46.38 30.77
N LYS A 6 6.99 45.50 30.96
CA LYS A 6 7.31 44.69 32.18
C LYS A 6 6.31 43.55 32.45
N LYS A 7 6.71 42.30 32.16
CA LYS A 7 7.38 41.30 33.03
C LYS A 7 6.46 40.68 34.10
N LYS A 8 6.38 39.34 34.11
CA LYS A 8 6.57 38.51 35.31
C LYS A 8 7.03 37.08 34.92
N ASN A 9 8.24 36.75 35.35
CA ASN A 9 8.78 35.40 35.50
C ASN A 9 8.04 34.65 36.61
N LYS A 10 7.91 33.34 36.48
CA LYS A 10 8.11 32.41 37.60
C LYS A 10 8.90 31.18 37.13
N SER A 11 10.05 31.03 37.75
CA SER A 11 10.96 29.89 37.80
C SER A 11 10.38 28.75 38.65
N SER A 12 10.76 27.50 38.33
CA SER A 12 11.38 26.54 39.28
C SER A 12 11.33 25.13 38.66
N THR A 13 12.42 24.62 38.07
CA THR A 13 13.29 23.59 38.68
C THR A 13 12.56 22.46 39.42
N PHE A 14 12.53 21.26 38.82
CA PHE A 14 12.63 20.00 39.57
C PHE A 14 13.05 18.83 38.66
N LEU A 15 14.08 18.09 39.11
CA LEU A 15 14.50 16.72 38.75
C LEU A 15 15.40 16.51 37.53
N GLN A 16 16.69 16.75 37.78
CA GLN A 16 17.80 15.98 37.22
C GLN A 16 17.85 14.54 37.77
N SER A 17 18.39 13.67 36.93
CA SER A 17 19.25 12.51 37.24
C SER A 17 18.64 11.27 37.90
N ILE A 18 18.46 10.21 37.11
CA ILE A 18 18.49 8.83 37.57
C ILE A 18 19.77 8.20 37.01
N LYS A 19 20.75 7.93 37.88
CA LYS A 19 21.93 7.09 37.59
C LYS A 19 21.60 5.62 37.89
N PRO A 20 22.07 4.65 37.10
CA PRO A 20 21.92 3.25 37.44
C PRO A 20 22.94 2.85 38.51
N SER A 21 22.43 2.29 39.60
CA SER A 21 23.22 1.71 40.69
C SER A 21 22.70 0.32 40.98
N ARG A 22 23.45 -0.72 40.59
CA ARG A 22 23.92 -1.80 41.48
C ARG A 22 24.63 -2.87 40.64
N LYS A 23 25.91 -3.04 40.93
CA LYS A 23 26.69 -4.24 40.59
C LYS A 23 26.26 -5.35 41.55
N ASN A 24 25.75 -6.45 41.02
CA ASN A 24 25.63 -7.70 41.77
C ASN A 24 26.54 -8.74 41.10
N ASN A 25 27.60 -9.10 41.83
CA ASN A 25 28.41 -10.29 41.59
C ASN A 25 27.57 -11.52 41.96
N PHE A 26 27.41 -12.46 41.03
CA PHE A 26 27.02 -13.83 41.37
C PHE A 26 28.04 -14.81 40.81
N HIS A 27 28.46 -15.69 41.72
CA HIS A 27 29.49 -16.69 41.53
C HIS A 27 29.12 -17.74 40.48
N THR A 28 30.16 -18.20 39.82
CA THR A 28 30.22 -19.25 38.81
C THR A 28 29.71 -20.60 39.33
N HIS A 29 28.72 -21.16 38.66
CA HIS A 29 28.52 -22.61 38.59
C HIS A 29 28.69 -23.07 37.14
N SER A 30 29.76 -23.82 36.93
CA SER A 30 30.08 -24.55 35.71
C SER A 30 29.01 -25.61 35.44
N SER A 31 28.16 -25.39 34.44
CA SER A 31 27.53 -26.50 33.71
C SER A 31 27.91 -26.37 32.23
N SER A 32 28.61 -27.39 31.76
CA SER A 32 29.03 -27.56 30.37
C SER A 32 27.80 -27.82 29.50
N GLN A 33 27.17 -26.74 29.03
CA GLN A 33 26.27 -26.79 27.87
C GLN A 33 27.06 -26.32 26.66
N GLN A 34 27.35 -27.26 25.76
CA GLN A 34 27.94 -26.99 24.47
C GLN A 34 27.02 -26.04 23.70
N VAL A 35 27.45 -24.79 23.58
CA VAL A 35 26.87 -23.84 22.61
C VAL A 35 27.35 -24.31 21.25
N THR A 36 26.51 -25.08 20.55
CA THR A 36 26.71 -25.31 19.12
C THR A 36 26.41 -24.01 18.40
N GLU A 37 27.47 -23.30 18.04
CA GLU A 37 27.43 -22.12 17.20
C GLU A 37 26.85 -22.53 15.84
N TYR A 38 25.55 -22.33 15.65
CA TYR A 38 24.91 -22.51 14.36
C TYR A 38 25.37 -21.33 13.49
N SER A 39 26.35 -21.58 12.62
CA SER A 39 26.76 -20.67 11.55
C SER A 39 25.64 -20.56 10.51
N GLY A 40 24.50 -20.01 10.91
CA GLY A 40 23.44 -19.60 10.01
C GLY A 40 23.93 -18.36 9.30
N LYS A 41 24.41 -18.50 8.06
CA LYS A 41 24.36 -17.40 7.11
C LYS A 41 22.89 -17.01 6.99
N VAL A 42 22.47 -15.97 7.71
CA VAL A 42 21.26 -15.22 7.36
C VAL A 42 21.57 -14.63 6.00
N LEU A 43 21.19 -15.33 4.94
CA LEU A 43 21.05 -14.70 3.64
C LEU A 43 19.93 -13.69 3.85
N ASP A 44 20.32 -12.44 4.07
CA ASP A 44 19.41 -11.31 4.20
C ASP A 44 18.77 -11.08 2.83
N LYS A 45 17.82 -11.97 2.50
CA LYS A 45 17.13 -11.95 1.22
C LYS A 45 16.24 -10.72 1.29
N LYS A 46 16.70 -9.65 0.64
CA LYS A 46 15.98 -8.37 0.57
C LYS A 46 14.51 -8.66 0.25
N LYS A 47 13.63 -8.29 1.19
CA LYS A 47 12.18 -8.45 1.04
C LYS A 47 11.70 -7.59 -0.13
N LYS A 48 10.73 -8.12 -0.87
CA LYS A 48 10.09 -7.38 -1.96
C LYS A 48 9.22 -6.25 -1.43
N GLN A 49 9.32 -5.09 -2.04
CA GLN A 49 8.50 -3.92 -1.74
C GLN A 49 7.16 -4.07 -2.48
N VAL A 50 6.08 -4.31 -1.73
CA VAL A 50 4.75 -4.58 -2.29
C VAL A 50 3.78 -3.47 -1.92
N GLY A 51 3.03 -2.95 -2.90
CA GLY A 51 1.97 -1.96 -2.66
C GLY A 51 0.64 -2.38 -3.27
N VAL A 52 -0.46 -2.05 -2.60
CA VAL A 52 -1.84 -2.21 -3.09
C VAL A 52 -2.45 -0.82 -3.26
N PHE A 53 -2.89 -0.51 -4.47
CA PHE A 53 -3.40 0.80 -4.86
C PHE A 53 -4.82 0.69 -5.37
N SER A 54 -5.69 1.57 -4.91
CA SER A 54 -7.09 1.62 -5.31
C SER A 54 -7.39 2.94 -6.02
N TYR A 55 -8.07 2.84 -7.15
CA TYR A 55 -8.63 3.96 -7.90
C TYR A 55 -10.15 3.95 -7.78
N SER A 56 -10.89 4.51 -8.75
CA SER A 56 -12.34 4.58 -8.66
C SER A 56 -12.97 3.17 -8.79
N CYS A 57 -13.49 2.60 -7.69
CA CYS A 57 -14.28 1.37 -7.68
C CYS A 57 -15.05 1.21 -6.34
N ASP A 58 -15.52 -0.01 -6.05
CA ASP A 58 -16.19 -0.39 -4.80
C ASP A 58 -15.24 -0.95 -3.72
N GLU A 59 -13.92 -0.99 -4.00
CA GLU A 59 -12.87 -1.59 -3.16
C GLU A 59 -13.10 -3.06 -2.77
N GLY A 60 -14.04 -3.76 -3.44
CA GLY A 60 -14.41 -5.12 -3.07
C GLY A 60 -13.27 -6.12 -3.21
N CYS A 61 -12.34 -5.90 -4.15
CA CYS A 61 -11.18 -6.77 -4.32
C CYS A 61 -10.14 -6.55 -3.21
N SER A 62 -9.86 -5.29 -2.83
CA SER A 62 -9.03 -4.99 -1.66
C SER A 62 -9.59 -5.56 -0.37
N ILE A 63 -10.89 -5.40 -0.10
CA ILE A 63 -11.50 -5.98 1.10
C ILE A 63 -11.41 -7.50 1.07
N TYR A 64 -11.67 -8.14 -0.07
CA TYR A 64 -11.53 -9.59 -0.19
C TYR A 64 -10.07 -10.07 -0.04
N LEU A 65 -9.08 -9.28 -0.46
CA LEU A 65 -7.66 -9.57 -0.21
C LEU A 65 -7.34 -9.66 1.30
N THR A 66 -8.04 -8.88 2.14
CA THR A 66 -7.88 -9.00 3.60
C THR A 66 -8.37 -10.35 4.14
N GLU A 67 -9.36 -10.98 3.50
CA GLU A 67 -9.78 -12.34 3.85
C GLU A 67 -8.70 -13.37 3.47
N ILE A 68 -8.10 -13.23 2.29
CA ILE A 68 -6.98 -14.09 1.85
C ILE A 68 -5.80 -13.96 2.83
N PHE A 69 -5.56 -12.75 3.35
CA PHE A 69 -4.52 -12.49 4.33
C PHE A 69 -4.68 -13.27 5.64
N ASN A 70 -5.91 -13.67 6.03
CA ASN A 70 -6.13 -14.50 7.22
C ASN A 70 -5.34 -15.82 7.17
N THR A 71 -5.08 -16.35 5.97
CA THR A 71 -4.34 -17.62 5.80
C THR A 71 -2.94 -17.44 5.24
N LYS A 72 -2.69 -16.38 4.46
CA LYS A 72 -1.44 -16.22 3.69
C LYS A 72 -0.47 -15.17 4.22
N LEU A 73 -0.96 -14.16 4.94
CA LEU A 73 -0.19 -12.94 5.22
C LEU A 73 1.12 -13.23 5.96
N ILE A 74 1.09 -14.06 7.00
CA ILE A 74 2.26 -14.36 7.82
C ILE A 74 3.41 -14.93 6.97
N GLY A 75 3.12 -15.92 6.12
CA GLY A 75 4.13 -16.49 5.22
C GLY A 75 4.58 -15.54 4.12
N TRP A 76 3.71 -14.65 3.65
CA TRP A 76 4.09 -13.62 2.67
C TRP A 76 4.99 -12.55 3.27
N LEU A 77 4.75 -12.12 4.52
CA LEU A 77 5.58 -11.13 5.22
C LEU A 77 7.02 -11.58 5.48
N GLU A 78 7.33 -12.87 5.39
CA GLU A 78 8.71 -13.37 5.39
C GLU A 78 9.47 -12.99 4.11
N LYS A 79 8.75 -12.78 3.00
CA LYS A 79 9.29 -12.52 1.66
C LYS A 79 9.08 -11.09 1.17
N MET A 80 8.13 -10.36 1.77
CA MET A 80 7.77 -9.01 1.36
C MET A 80 7.64 -8.04 2.52
N ASP A 81 7.87 -6.78 2.20
CA ASP A 81 7.43 -5.64 2.99
C ASP A 81 6.23 -5.01 2.28
N LEU A 82 5.06 -5.10 2.90
CA LEU A 82 3.89 -4.35 2.46
C LEU A 82 4.17 -2.86 2.73
N ILE A 83 4.37 -2.07 1.69
CA ILE A 83 4.72 -0.64 1.77
C ILE A 83 3.48 0.23 1.92
N TYR A 84 2.43 -0.11 1.18
CA TYR A 84 1.19 0.62 1.16
C TYR A 84 0.03 -0.34 0.92
N PHE A 85 -1.02 -0.18 1.70
CA PHE A 85 -2.33 -0.74 1.43
C PHE A 85 -3.34 0.01 2.28
N LEU A 86 -4.19 0.83 1.66
CA LEU A 86 -5.09 1.74 2.37
C LEU A 86 -5.85 1.09 3.55
N SER A 87 -6.30 -0.16 3.40
CA SER A 87 -7.06 -0.88 4.42
C SER A 87 -6.25 -1.32 5.65
N ILE A 88 -4.91 -1.37 5.57
CA ILE A 88 -4.05 -1.98 6.60
C ILE A 88 -2.85 -1.10 6.99
N LYS A 89 -2.28 -0.35 6.04
CA LYS A 89 -1.02 0.36 6.22
C LYS A 89 -0.96 1.65 5.39
N ASP A 90 -0.68 2.74 6.11
CA ASP A 90 -0.45 4.05 5.53
C ASP A 90 0.67 4.05 4.49
N HIS A 91 0.61 5.01 3.58
CA HIS A 91 1.58 5.13 2.50
C HIS A 91 2.94 5.62 3.04
N HIS A 92 3.97 4.81 2.83
CA HIS A 92 5.36 5.23 2.98
C HIS A 92 5.97 5.42 1.59
N GLU A 93 6.45 6.63 1.30
CA GLU A 93 7.07 6.89 0.00
C GLU A 93 8.32 6.04 -0.17
N VAL A 94 8.36 5.28 -1.26
CA VAL A 94 9.51 4.49 -1.67
C VAL A 94 9.94 4.90 -3.07
N LYS A 95 11.21 4.65 -3.38
CA LYS A 95 11.76 4.91 -4.70
C LYS A 95 11.23 3.92 -5.75
N HIS A 96 10.86 2.71 -5.32
CA HIS A 96 10.58 1.57 -6.19
C HIS A 96 9.64 0.55 -5.51
N TYR A 97 8.82 -0.12 -6.31
CA TYR A 97 8.01 -1.27 -5.93
C TYR A 97 8.44 -2.50 -6.75
N ASP A 98 8.73 -3.60 -6.08
CA ASP A 98 8.92 -4.89 -6.77
C ASP A 98 7.58 -5.39 -7.34
N ILE A 99 6.47 -5.18 -6.60
CA ILE A 99 5.12 -5.54 -7.03
C ILE A 99 4.15 -4.42 -6.65
N ALA A 100 3.37 -3.93 -7.61
CA ALA A 100 2.20 -3.11 -7.35
C ALA A 100 0.94 -3.86 -7.79
N ILE A 101 -0.02 -4.00 -6.88
CA ILE A 101 -1.35 -4.52 -7.15
C ILE A 101 -2.27 -3.31 -7.28
N VAL A 102 -3.03 -3.24 -8.37
CA VAL A 102 -3.92 -2.12 -8.66
C VAL A 102 -5.34 -2.63 -8.82
N GLU A 103 -6.30 -1.95 -8.18
CA GLU A 103 -7.72 -2.09 -8.47
C GLU A 103 -8.37 -0.78 -8.92
N GLY A 104 -9.50 -0.89 -9.62
CA GLY A 104 -10.35 0.21 -10.03
C GLY A 104 -10.02 0.81 -11.40
N VAL A 105 -10.82 1.80 -11.79
CA VAL A 105 -10.72 2.48 -13.09
C VAL A 105 -10.24 3.91 -12.94
N ILE A 106 -9.75 4.48 -14.03
CA ILE A 106 -9.20 5.83 -14.08
C ILE A 106 -10.26 6.80 -14.60
N THR A 107 -10.68 7.71 -13.73
CA THR A 107 -11.79 8.62 -14.00
C THR A 107 -11.35 10.06 -14.25
N ASN A 108 -10.16 10.46 -13.81
CA ASN A 108 -9.65 11.84 -13.92
C ASN A 108 -8.16 11.86 -14.33
N LYS A 109 -7.64 13.05 -14.67
CA LYS A 109 -6.24 13.23 -15.11
C LYS A 109 -5.22 12.98 -14.01
N LYS A 110 -5.56 13.28 -12.76
CA LYS A 110 -4.67 13.10 -11.60
C LYS A 110 -4.39 11.61 -11.40
N ASP A 111 -5.42 10.79 -11.35
CA ASP A 111 -5.32 9.33 -11.19
C ASP A 111 -4.52 8.71 -12.34
N LYS A 112 -4.75 9.19 -13.57
CA LYS A 112 -3.98 8.77 -14.74
C LYS A 112 -2.48 9.02 -14.55
N LEU A 113 -2.12 10.24 -14.15
CA LEU A 113 -0.73 10.62 -13.92
C LEU A 113 -0.10 9.85 -12.74
N GLU A 114 -0.87 9.60 -11.68
CA GLU A 114 -0.43 8.80 -10.54
C GLU A 114 -0.18 7.34 -10.94
N LEU A 115 -1.05 6.74 -11.75
CA LEU A 115 -0.86 5.39 -12.30
C LEU A 115 0.36 5.30 -13.20
N GLU A 116 0.58 6.27 -14.09
CA GLU A 116 1.77 6.32 -14.94
C GLU A 116 3.06 6.42 -14.11
N LYS A 117 3.06 7.26 -13.06
CA LYS A 117 4.19 7.38 -12.11
C LYS A 117 4.41 6.09 -11.32
N LEU A 118 3.34 5.44 -10.87
CA LEU A 118 3.41 4.16 -10.18
C LEU A 118 4.04 3.11 -11.10
N ARG A 119 3.55 2.99 -12.34
CA ARG A 119 4.08 2.03 -13.31
C ARG A 119 5.56 2.27 -13.58
N ALA A 120 5.98 3.53 -13.74
CA ALA A 120 7.39 3.87 -14.00
C ALA A 120 8.35 3.46 -12.86
N LYS A 121 7.83 3.23 -11.65
CA LYS A 121 8.60 2.83 -10.46
C LYS A 121 8.30 1.39 -10.02
N THR A 122 7.71 0.57 -10.89
CA THR A 122 7.24 -0.77 -10.53
C THR A 122 7.81 -1.81 -11.48
N ASP A 123 8.35 -2.92 -10.96
CA ASP A 123 8.76 -4.04 -11.81
C ASP A 123 7.54 -4.79 -12.34
N ILE A 124 6.71 -5.31 -11.44
CA ILE A 124 5.51 -6.09 -11.77
C ILE A 124 4.23 -5.34 -11.36
N LEU A 125 3.39 -4.97 -12.31
CA LEU A 125 2.06 -4.41 -12.05
C LEU A 125 0.99 -5.49 -12.30
N ILE A 126 0.23 -5.80 -11.25
CA ILE A 126 -0.88 -6.76 -11.28
C ILE A 126 -2.19 -5.98 -11.29
N ALA A 127 -2.98 -6.11 -12.36
CA ALA A 127 -4.34 -5.58 -12.39
C ALA A 127 -5.28 -6.58 -11.70
N MET A 128 -5.97 -6.12 -10.66
CA MET A 128 -6.82 -6.92 -9.78
C MET A 128 -8.27 -6.47 -9.93
N GLY A 129 -9.14 -7.38 -10.37
CA GLY A 129 -10.58 -7.17 -10.47
C GLY A 129 -11.09 -6.87 -11.88
N THR A 130 -12.34 -7.28 -12.14
CA THR A 130 -13.01 -7.09 -13.43
C THR A 130 -13.11 -5.62 -13.81
N CYS A 131 -13.43 -4.72 -12.87
CA CYS A 131 -13.48 -3.28 -13.12
C CYS A 131 -12.15 -2.76 -13.71
N THR A 132 -11.04 -3.17 -13.11
CA THR A 132 -9.69 -2.74 -13.45
C THR A 132 -9.29 -3.13 -14.86
N ILE A 133 -9.75 -4.31 -15.30
CA ILE A 133 -9.33 -4.96 -16.55
C ILE A 133 -10.30 -4.61 -17.68
N THR A 134 -11.61 -4.66 -17.44
CA THR A 134 -12.66 -4.49 -18.48
C THR A 134 -13.44 -3.19 -18.36
N GLY A 135 -13.31 -2.48 -17.24
CA GLY A 135 -14.07 -1.28 -16.92
C GLY A 135 -15.38 -1.55 -16.17
N VAL A 136 -15.96 -2.75 -16.26
CA VAL A 136 -17.32 -3.01 -15.74
C VAL A 136 -17.28 -3.48 -14.27
N PRO A 137 -18.18 -2.98 -13.39
CA PRO A 137 -19.23 -1.97 -13.62
C PRO A 137 -18.81 -0.50 -13.51
N SER A 138 -17.60 -0.18 -13.08
CA SER A 138 -17.21 1.22 -12.73
C SER A 138 -17.17 2.21 -13.89
N ALA A 139 -17.09 1.73 -15.14
CA ALA A 139 -17.00 2.50 -16.36
C ALA A 139 -18.33 2.59 -17.14
N GLN A 140 -19.47 2.20 -16.54
CA GLN A 140 -20.79 2.18 -17.21
C GLN A 140 -21.16 3.47 -17.93
N ARG A 141 -20.72 4.64 -17.45
CA ARG A 141 -21.00 5.92 -18.12
C ARG A 141 -20.37 6.04 -19.52
N ASN A 142 -19.43 5.16 -19.87
CA ASN A 142 -18.88 5.10 -21.22
C ASN A 142 -19.93 4.64 -22.26
N ASP A 143 -20.98 3.96 -21.82
CA ASP A 143 -22.05 3.45 -22.68
C ASP A 143 -23.28 4.38 -22.70
N PHE A 144 -23.20 5.54 -22.05
CA PHE A 144 -24.28 6.51 -22.02
C PHE A 144 -24.46 7.18 -23.38
N ASN A 145 -25.72 7.39 -23.77
CA ASN A 145 -26.05 8.20 -24.94
C ASN A 145 -25.86 9.71 -24.66
N GLU A 146 -26.03 10.55 -25.68
CA GLU A 146 -25.83 12.00 -25.56
C GLU A 146 -26.72 12.65 -24.50
N GLU A 147 -27.98 12.22 -24.37
CA GLU A 147 -28.91 12.75 -23.37
C GLU A 147 -28.46 12.39 -21.95
N GLN A 148 -28.08 11.14 -21.73
CA GLN A 148 -27.56 10.65 -20.44
C GLN A 148 -26.23 11.33 -20.09
N MET A 149 -25.36 11.57 -21.07
CA MET A 149 -24.11 12.31 -20.87
C MET A 149 -24.37 13.77 -20.49
N ALA A 150 -25.34 14.44 -21.15
CA ALA A 150 -25.72 15.80 -20.80
C ALA A 150 -26.27 15.91 -19.37
N GLN A 151 -27.02 14.91 -18.90
CA GLN A 151 -27.53 14.85 -17.52
C GLN A 151 -26.43 14.78 -16.46
N ILE A 152 -25.25 14.22 -16.79
CA ILE A 152 -24.12 14.10 -15.86
C ILE A 152 -23.00 15.11 -16.10
N GLN A 153 -23.10 15.97 -17.12
CA GLN A 153 -22.01 16.86 -17.53
C GLN A 153 -21.53 17.77 -16.40
N ASP A 154 -22.46 18.36 -15.64
CA ASP A 154 -22.14 19.20 -14.48
C ASP A 154 -21.30 18.45 -13.43
N HIS A 155 -21.55 17.14 -13.26
CA HIS A 155 -20.76 16.30 -12.36
C HIS A 155 -19.38 16.00 -12.94
N LEU A 156 -19.27 15.77 -14.24
CA LEU A 156 -17.99 15.55 -14.90
C LEU A 156 -17.07 16.76 -14.75
N ASP A 157 -17.61 17.95 -14.99
CA ASP A 157 -16.86 19.21 -14.90
C ASP A 157 -16.46 19.52 -13.46
N LYS A 158 -17.38 19.30 -12.50
CA LYS A 158 -17.12 19.55 -11.07
C LYS A 158 -15.93 18.76 -10.52
N PHE A 159 -15.72 17.55 -10.98
CA PHE A 159 -14.68 16.64 -10.47
C PHE A 159 -13.49 16.46 -11.45
N ASP A 160 -13.39 17.26 -12.52
CA ASP A 160 -12.39 17.15 -13.60
C ASP A 160 -12.27 15.70 -14.12
N TYR A 161 -13.42 15.05 -14.31
CA TYR A 161 -13.46 13.72 -14.89
C TYR A 161 -13.09 13.76 -16.38
N LEU A 162 -12.41 12.72 -16.83
CA LEU A 162 -12.13 12.48 -18.25
C LEU A 162 -13.45 12.28 -19.02
N PRO A 163 -13.50 12.62 -20.31
CA PRO A 163 -14.68 12.32 -21.13
C PRO A 163 -15.04 10.83 -21.12
N LYS A 164 -14.02 9.96 -21.14
CA LYS A 164 -14.13 8.50 -21.06
C LYS A 164 -13.42 7.98 -19.81
N VAL A 165 -14.05 7.07 -19.08
CA VAL A 165 -13.40 6.26 -18.04
C VAL A 165 -12.43 5.28 -18.69
N LEU A 166 -11.21 5.18 -18.19
CA LEU A 166 -10.19 4.29 -18.74
C LEU A 166 -9.93 3.11 -17.81
N THR A 167 -9.69 1.93 -18.38
CA THR A 167 -9.18 0.77 -17.65
C THR A 167 -7.68 0.93 -17.38
N VAL A 168 -7.13 0.16 -16.43
CA VAL A 168 -5.69 0.20 -16.16
C VAL A 168 -4.87 -0.26 -17.37
N PRO A 169 -5.22 -1.35 -18.09
CA PRO A 169 -4.54 -1.75 -19.33
C PRO A 169 -4.61 -0.70 -20.46
N GLU A 170 -5.64 0.16 -20.50
CA GLU A 170 -5.71 1.27 -21.47
C GLU A 170 -4.70 2.39 -21.17
N VAL A 171 -4.26 2.52 -19.91
CA VAL A 171 -3.35 3.61 -19.48
C VAL A 171 -1.90 3.15 -19.41
N VAL A 172 -1.64 1.97 -18.86
CA VAL A 172 -0.28 1.44 -18.65
C VAL A 172 -0.18 -0.04 -18.98
N LYS A 173 1.02 -0.52 -19.29
CA LYS A 173 1.30 -1.95 -19.44
C LYS A 173 1.06 -2.68 -18.11
N VAL A 174 0.26 -3.74 -18.16
CA VAL A 174 0.04 -4.69 -17.05
C VAL A 174 0.86 -5.94 -17.28
N ASP A 175 1.44 -6.52 -16.20
CA ASP A 175 2.26 -7.73 -16.28
C ASP A 175 1.51 -9.01 -15.88
N ALA A 176 0.42 -8.88 -15.12
CA ALA A 176 -0.51 -9.96 -14.83
C ALA A 176 -1.90 -9.44 -14.47
N GLU A 177 -2.92 -10.28 -14.70
CA GLU A 177 -4.32 -9.96 -14.49
C GLU A 177 -4.99 -11.00 -13.59
N VAL A 178 -5.74 -10.53 -12.59
CA VAL A 178 -6.56 -11.37 -11.72
C VAL A 178 -8.02 -10.96 -11.91
N MET A 179 -8.74 -11.73 -12.72
CA MET A 179 -10.17 -11.50 -13.02
C MET A 179 -11.09 -11.90 -11.85
N GLY A 180 -12.24 -11.23 -11.74
CA GLY A 180 -13.31 -11.49 -10.77
C GLY A 180 -13.85 -10.20 -10.14
N CYS A 181 -15.06 -10.23 -9.59
CA CYS A 181 -15.69 -9.12 -8.89
C CYS A 181 -16.47 -9.61 -7.65
N PRO A 182 -15.79 -9.87 -6.50
CA PRO A 182 -14.36 -9.72 -6.27
C PRO A 182 -13.54 -10.87 -6.90
N ILE A 183 -12.21 -10.71 -6.90
CA ILE A 183 -11.26 -11.64 -7.52
C ILE A 183 -11.40 -13.09 -7.07
N SER A 184 -10.97 -14.03 -7.94
CA SER A 184 -10.80 -15.43 -7.53
C SER A 184 -9.59 -15.60 -6.60
N GLU A 185 -9.81 -16.08 -5.37
CA GLU A 185 -8.76 -16.34 -4.38
C GLU A 185 -7.64 -17.24 -4.94
N LYS A 186 -8.01 -18.41 -5.49
CA LYS A 186 -7.04 -19.36 -6.04
C LYS A 186 -6.17 -18.73 -7.11
N LYS A 187 -6.77 -17.93 -8.01
CA LYS A 187 -6.05 -17.29 -9.11
C LYS A 187 -5.17 -16.15 -8.61
N PHE A 188 -5.63 -15.38 -7.64
CA PHE A 188 -4.83 -14.35 -6.98
C PHE A 188 -3.58 -14.97 -6.34
N ILE A 189 -3.75 -16.01 -5.52
CA ILE A 189 -2.62 -16.69 -4.83
C ILE A 189 -1.63 -17.22 -5.86
N GLU A 190 -2.10 -17.92 -6.91
CA GLU A 190 -1.25 -18.46 -7.97
C GLU A 190 -0.41 -17.36 -8.65
N ILE A 191 -1.03 -16.24 -9.03
CA ILE A 191 -0.36 -15.14 -9.71
C ILE A 191 0.57 -14.39 -8.76
N PHE A 192 0.11 -14.08 -7.56
CA PHE A 192 0.88 -13.30 -6.61
C PHE A 192 2.13 -14.07 -6.15
N GLU A 193 1.98 -15.35 -5.77
CA GLU A 193 3.11 -16.20 -5.35
C GLU A 193 4.09 -16.52 -6.49
N LYS A 194 3.67 -16.41 -7.76
CA LYS A 194 4.59 -16.49 -8.91
C LYS A 194 5.61 -15.33 -8.92
N TYR A 195 5.22 -14.14 -8.44
CA TYR A 195 6.07 -12.95 -8.47
C TYR A 195 6.72 -12.62 -7.11
N LEU A 196 6.22 -13.22 -6.02
CA LEU A 196 6.66 -13.02 -4.64
C LEU A 196 7.89 -13.87 -4.26
#